data_AF-A0A0N1D1Q6-F1
#
_entry.id   AF-A0A0N1D1Q6-F1
#
_cell.length_a   1.000
_cell.length_b   1.000
_cell.length_c   1.000
_cell.angle_alpha   90.00
_cell.angle_beta   90.00
_cell.angle_gamma   90.00
#
_symmetry.space_group_name_H-M   'P 1'
#
loop_
_entity.id
_entity.type
_entity.pdbx_description
1 polymer ?
#
loop_
_entity_poly.entity_id
_entity_poly.type
_entity_poly.pdbx_seq_one_letter_code
_entity_poly.pdbx_strand_id
1 'polypeptide(L)'
;MIAAHFPVWDGLVMAAVDRWNAERMQHVHPLMVSHGTVAFLRGIVRENVADPSLMRVLTALLNVAATPNHPMAPLLHHEWRKFHHVVMAGLEADIREGREPASMEPARGAEQLIALYEGLQMQSMVRPRMDLLEAFDRAITRLRAGWSHAYTAPVWDLS
;
A
#
# COMPACT_ATOMS: atom_id res chain seq x y z
N MET A 1 -16.18 22.34 -26.91
CA MET A 1 -14.78 21.88 -26.99
C MET A 1 -14.23 21.79 -25.57
N ILE A 2 -13.96 20.57 -25.09
CA ILE A 2 -13.58 20.26 -23.70
C ILE A 2 -12.20 20.85 -23.33
N ALA A 3 -11.37 21.17 -24.33
CA ALA A 3 -10.02 21.70 -24.16
C ALA A 3 -9.94 23.09 -23.46
N ALA A 4 -11.03 23.87 -23.42
CA ALA A 4 -11.05 25.18 -22.76
C ALA A 4 -11.49 25.14 -21.28
N HIS A 5 -11.86 23.98 -20.75
CA HIS A 5 -12.34 23.83 -19.36
C HIS A 5 -11.39 23.05 -18.44
N PHE A 6 -10.28 22.52 -18.97
CA PHE A 6 -9.35 21.72 -18.17
C PHE A 6 -7.86 21.98 -18.46
N PRO A 7 -7.30 23.11 -17.99
CA PRO A 7 -5.91 23.14 -17.54
C PRO A 7 -5.73 22.42 -16.18
N VAL A 8 -6.82 21.96 -15.55
CA VAL A 8 -6.97 21.52 -14.14
C VAL A 8 -7.51 20.08 -14.04
N TRP A 9 -7.41 19.29 -15.11
CA TRP A 9 -7.88 17.89 -15.15
C TRP A 9 -7.30 17.05 -14.02
N ASP A 10 -6.00 17.22 -13.77
CA ASP A 10 -5.21 16.56 -12.74
C ASP A 10 -5.78 16.80 -11.33
N GLY A 11 -6.20 18.03 -11.04
CA GLY A 11 -6.80 18.39 -9.75
C GLY A 11 -8.17 17.76 -9.54
N LEU A 12 -8.99 17.64 -10.60
CA LEU A 12 -10.28 16.97 -10.52
C LEU A 12 -10.12 15.45 -10.32
N VAL A 13 -9.19 14.82 -11.04
CA VAL A 13 -8.88 13.40 -10.88
C VAL A 13 -8.41 13.11 -9.46
N MET A 14 -7.49 13.91 -8.93
CA MET A 14 -6.99 13.72 -7.57
C MET A 14 -8.07 13.96 -6.52
N ALA A 15 -8.90 15.00 -6.65
CA ALA A 15 -10.00 15.23 -5.73
C ALA A 15 -11.04 14.08 -5.74
N ALA A 16 -11.30 13.49 -6.91
CA ALA A 16 -12.17 12.33 -7.03
C ALA A 16 -11.55 11.08 -6.39
N VAL A 17 -10.25 10.84 -6.62
CA VAL A 17 -9.49 9.75 -5.99
C VAL A 17 -9.46 9.91 -4.47
N ASP A 18 -9.19 11.11 -3.96
CA ASP A 18 -9.14 11.40 -2.53
C ASP A 18 -10.49 11.15 -1.86
N ARG A 19 -11.56 11.64 -2.48
CA ARG A 19 -12.92 11.42 -1.98
C ARG A 19 -13.27 9.93 -1.96
N TRP A 20 -13.03 9.22 -3.05
CA TRP A 20 -13.33 7.80 -3.15
C TRP A 20 -12.51 6.99 -2.14
N ASN A 21 -11.21 7.30 -2.02
CA ASN A 21 -10.34 6.67 -1.04
C ASN A 21 -10.83 6.94 0.39
N ALA A 22 -11.20 8.20 0.71
CA ALA A 22 -11.73 8.55 2.03
C ALA A 22 -13.00 7.77 2.36
N GLU A 23 -13.96 7.70 1.44
CA GLU A 23 -15.21 6.93 1.61
C GLU A 23 -14.92 5.44 1.85
N ARG A 24 -14.00 4.82 1.08
CA ARG A 24 -13.61 3.42 1.29
C ARG A 24 -12.91 3.21 2.64
N MET A 25 -12.04 4.14 3.02
CA MET A 25 -11.24 4.01 4.24
C MET A 25 -12.05 4.18 5.52
N GLN A 26 -13.29 4.70 5.48
CA GLN A 26 -14.16 4.82 6.65
C GLN A 26 -14.34 3.49 7.40
N HIS A 27 -14.49 2.38 6.67
CA HIS A 27 -14.69 1.06 7.26
C HIS A 27 -13.38 0.33 7.61
N VAL A 28 -12.26 0.78 7.05
CA VAL A 28 -10.96 0.10 7.15
C VAL A 28 -10.07 0.73 8.22
N HIS A 29 -10.10 2.07 8.36
CA HIS A 29 -9.31 2.78 9.39
C HIS A 29 -9.51 2.24 10.82
N PRO A 30 -10.72 1.87 11.29
CA PRO A 30 -10.89 1.32 12.63
C PRO A 30 -10.07 0.04 12.88
N LEU A 31 -9.73 -0.72 11.84
CA LEU A 31 -8.91 -1.93 11.95
C LEU A 31 -7.48 -1.62 12.40
N MET A 32 -6.93 -0.47 11.98
CA MET A 32 -5.57 -0.07 12.38
C MET A 32 -5.48 0.11 13.89
N VAL A 33 -6.45 0.80 14.47
CA VAL A 33 -6.49 1.06 15.92
C VAL A 33 -6.75 -0.23 16.71
N SER A 34 -7.71 -1.04 16.25
CA SER A 34 -8.18 -2.21 17.01
C SER A 34 -7.32 -3.46 16.84
N HIS A 35 -6.74 -3.68 15.67
CA HIS A 35 -6.06 -4.92 15.29
C HIS A 35 -4.65 -4.72 14.71
N GLY A 36 -4.20 -3.47 14.57
CA GLY A 36 -2.87 -3.11 14.07
C GLY A 36 -2.78 -2.95 12.55
N THR A 37 -1.60 -2.57 12.10
CA THR A 37 -1.29 -2.12 10.73
C THR A 37 -1.46 -3.22 9.70
N VAL A 38 -1.08 -4.46 10.05
CA VAL A 38 -1.24 -5.61 9.16
C VAL A 38 -2.72 -5.90 8.90
N ALA A 39 -3.57 -5.82 9.92
CA ALA A 39 -5.01 -6.01 9.78
C ALA A 39 -5.65 -4.87 8.97
N PHE A 40 -5.16 -3.64 9.14
CA PHE A 40 -5.54 -2.49 8.31
C PHE A 40 -5.28 -2.74 6.82
N LEU A 41 -4.07 -3.15 6.43
CA LEU A 41 -3.76 -3.45 5.03
C LEU A 41 -4.53 -4.65 4.50
N ARG A 42 -4.74 -5.70 5.32
CA ARG A 42 -5.62 -6.81 4.95
C ARG A 42 -7.04 -6.33 4.66
N GLY A 43 -7.53 -5.35 5.44
CA GLY A 43 -8.80 -4.68 5.20
C GLY A 43 -8.84 -4.01 3.83
N ILE A 44 -7.80 -3.26 3.46
CA ILE A 44 -7.68 -2.65 2.12
C ILE A 44 -7.71 -3.71 1.02
N VAL A 45 -6.97 -4.82 1.19
CA VAL A 45 -6.98 -5.93 0.22
C VAL A 45 -8.39 -6.52 0.06
N ARG A 46 -9.11 -6.72 1.17
CA ARG A 46 -10.49 -7.22 1.13
C ARG A 46 -11.41 -6.27 0.37
N GLU A 47 -11.31 -4.96 0.61
CA GLU A 47 -12.08 -3.97 -0.14
C GLU A 47 -11.71 -4.02 -1.63
N ASN A 48 -10.43 -4.14 -1.99
CA ASN A 48 -9.97 -4.22 -3.38
C ASN A 48 -10.45 -5.47 -4.12
N VAL A 49 -10.64 -6.59 -3.42
CA VAL A 49 -11.27 -7.79 -3.98
C VAL A 49 -12.75 -7.53 -4.32
N ALA A 50 -13.45 -6.81 -3.45
CA ALA A 50 -14.86 -6.47 -3.66
C ALA A 50 -15.04 -5.43 -4.79
N ASP A 51 -14.18 -4.42 -4.83
CA ASP A 51 -14.13 -3.41 -5.90
C ASP A 51 -12.68 -3.06 -6.27
N PRO A 52 -12.16 -3.54 -7.41
CA PRO A 52 -10.79 -3.28 -7.84
C PRO A 52 -10.61 -1.92 -8.51
N SER A 53 -11.68 -1.15 -8.72
CA SER A 53 -11.70 -0.02 -9.65
C SER A 53 -10.80 1.14 -9.19
N LEU A 54 -10.87 1.53 -7.91
CA LEU A 54 -9.98 2.56 -7.35
C LEU A 54 -8.52 2.15 -7.48
N MET A 55 -8.23 0.87 -7.22
CA MET A 55 -6.86 0.38 -7.23
C MET A 55 -6.29 0.34 -8.65
N ARG A 56 -7.10 0.04 -9.68
CA ARG A 56 -6.68 0.19 -11.07
C ARG A 56 -6.32 1.63 -11.42
N VAL A 57 -7.08 2.60 -10.91
CA VAL A 57 -6.77 4.04 -11.11
C VAL A 57 -5.46 4.40 -10.44
N LEU A 58 -5.26 4.02 -9.17
CA LEU A 58 -4.01 4.28 -8.45
C LEU A 58 -2.79 3.63 -9.12
N THR A 59 -2.92 2.40 -9.62
CA THR A 59 -1.86 1.73 -10.41
C THR A 59 -1.57 2.46 -11.72
N ALA A 60 -2.58 3.01 -12.40
CA ALA A 60 -2.36 3.83 -13.60
C ALA A 60 -1.63 5.14 -13.25
N LEU A 61 -1.99 5.78 -12.15
CA LEU A 61 -1.33 6.99 -11.66
C LEU A 61 0.13 6.74 -11.24
N LEU A 62 0.48 5.54 -10.80
CA LEU A 62 1.88 5.19 -10.50
C LEU A 62 2.79 5.37 -11.74
N ASN A 63 2.33 4.97 -12.93
CA ASN A 63 3.08 5.17 -14.18
C ASN A 63 3.26 6.66 -14.50
N VAL A 64 2.26 7.47 -14.16
CA VAL A 64 2.32 8.93 -14.31
C VAL A 64 3.35 9.52 -13.34
N ALA A 65 3.36 9.08 -12.09
CA ALA A 65 4.35 9.50 -11.10
C ALA A 65 5.78 9.12 -11.52
N ALA A 66 5.96 7.95 -12.12
CA ALA A 66 7.25 7.45 -12.60
C ALA A 66 7.74 8.12 -13.89
N THR A 67 6.90 8.93 -14.56
CA THR A 67 7.27 9.61 -15.80
C THR A 67 8.13 10.84 -15.50
N PRO A 68 9.38 10.92 -16.01
CA PRO A 68 10.24 12.07 -15.79
C PRO A 68 9.58 13.38 -16.24
N ASN A 69 9.71 14.42 -15.42
CA ASN A 69 9.16 15.77 -15.67
C ASN A 69 7.62 15.84 -15.82
N HIS A 70 6.87 14.82 -15.40
CA HIS A 70 5.42 14.90 -15.42
C HIS A 70 4.90 15.93 -14.38
N PRO A 71 4.00 16.86 -14.74
CA PRO A 71 3.52 17.90 -13.83
C PRO A 71 2.89 17.37 -12.53
N MET A 72 2.19 16.23 -12.59
CA MET A 72 1.61 15.58 -11.40
C MET A 72 2.60 14.80 -10.52
N ALA A 73 3.82 14.50 -10.99
CA ALA A 73 4.72 13.61 -10.25
C ALA A 73 5.01 14.09 -8.81
N PRO A 74 5.23 15.39 -8.54
CA PRO A 74 5.44 15.85 -7.16
C PRO A 74 4.26 15.59 -6.21
N LEU A 75 3.02 15.78 -6.71
CA LEU A 75 1.79 15.53 -5.96
C LEU A 75 1.62 14.04 -5.68
N LEU A 76 1.79 13.19 -6.70
CA LEU A 76 1.70 11.74 -6.54
C LEU A 76 2.79 11.25 -5.57
N HIS A 77 4.04 11.69 -5.70
CA HIS A 77 5.09 11.35 -4.72
C HIS A 77 4.73 11.74 -3.29
N HIS A 78 4.02 12.86 -3.09
CA HIS A 78 3.55 13.25 -1.76
C HIS A 78 2.54 12.24 -1.20
N GLU A 79 1.54 11.82 -1.98
CA GLU A 79 0.54 10.85 -1.54
C GLU A 79 1.16 9.48 -1.22
N TRP A 80 2.09 8.98 -2.05
CA TRP A 80 2.79 7.72 -1.76
C TRP A 80 3.66 7.81 -0.49
N ARG A 81 4.38 8.93 -0.30
CA ARG A 81 5.15 9.14 0.95
C ARG A 81 4.25 9.20 2.17
N LYS A 82 3.08 9.83 2.05
CA LYS A 82 2.09 9.91 3.13
C LYS A 82 1.57 8.53 3.50
N PHE A 83 1.21 7.70 2.51
CA PHE A 83 0.79 6.33 2.76
C PHE A 83 1.91 5.50 3.42
N HIS A 84 3.14 5.60 2.91
CA HIS A 84 4.29 4.95 3.53
C HIS A 84 4.48 5.36 5.00
N HIS A 85 4.40 6.65 5.29
CA HIS A 85 4.53 7.17 6.64
C HIS A 85 3.41 6.66 7.57
N VAL A 86 2.17 6.57 7.09
CA VAL A 86 1.06 5.99 7.86
C VAL A 86 1.33 4.54 8.24
N VAL A 87 1.79 3.72 7.30
CA VAL A 87 2.11 2.30 7.56
C VAL A 87 3.29 2.18 8.55
N MET A 88 4.34 2.97 8.36
CA MET A 88 5.51 2.96 9.25
C MET A 88 5.13 3.38 10.68
N ALA A 89 4.41 4.48 10.85
CA ALA A 89 3.95 4.95 12.17
C ALA A 89 2.98 3.97 12.84
N GLY A 90 2.15 3.29 12.05
CA GLY A 90 1.32 2.18 12.53
C GLY A 90 2.16 1.04 13.09
N LEU A 91 3.19 0.60 12.36
CA LEU A 91 4.10 -0.46 12.81
C LEU A 91 4.88 -0.06 14.07
N GLU A 92 5.30 1.20 14.19
CA GLU A 92 5.89 1.74 15.42
C GLU A 92 4.93 1.62 16.61
N ALA A 93 3.64 1.95 16.42
CA ALA A 93 2.63 1.78 17.45
C ALA A 93 2.40 0.30 17.79
N ASP A 94 2.38 -0.57 16.79
CA ASP A 94 2.20 -2.01 16.98
C ASP A 94 3.33 -2.65 17.77
N ILE A 95 4.59 -2.20 17.60
CA ILE A 95 5.70 -2.63 18.45
C ILE A 95 5.49 -2.16 19.89
N ARG A 96 5.15 -0.88 20.10
CA ARG A 96 4.91 -0.33 21.46
C ARG A 96 3.78 -1.04 22.20
N GLU A 97 2.77 -1.49 21.46
CA GLU A 97 1.60 -2.20 21.99
C GLU A 97 1.81 -3.72 22.08
N GLY A 98 2.97 -4.23 21.65
CA GLY A 98 3.30 -5.66 21.68
C GLY A 98 2.59 -6.52 20.63
N ARG A 99 2.01 -5.89 19.58
CA ARG A 99 1.37 -6.59 18.46
C ARG A 99 2.38 -7.11 17.42
N GLU A 100 3.53 -6.45 17.31
CA GLU A 100 4.64 -6.85 16.45
C GLU A 100 5.95 -6.96 17.25
N PRO A 101 6.90 -7.80 16.83
CA PRO A 101 8.12 -8.07 17.59
C PRO A 101 9.06 -6.86 17.61
N ALA A 102 9.75 -6.65 18.74
CA ALA A 102 10.72 -5.57 18.90
C ALA A 102 11.99 -5.71 18.03
N SER A 103 12.21 -6.89 17.44
CA SER A 103 13.29 -7.12 16.46
C SER A 103 13.00 -6.54 15.07
N MET A 104 11.75 -6.14 14.80
CA MET A 104 11.35 -5.52 13.55
C MET A 104 11.78 -4.05 13.49
N GLU A 105 12.31 -3.62 12.34
CA GLU A 105 12.57 -2.21 12.06
C GLU A 105 11.39 -1.61 11.28
N PRO A 106 10.62 -0.65 11.85
CA PRO A 106 9.38 -0.16 11.24
C PRO A 106 9.51 0.38 9.82
N ALA A 107 10.61 1.07 9.51
CA ALA A 107 10.88 1.58 8.16
C ALA A 107 10.97 0.43 7.14
N ARG A 108 11.79 -0.59 7.42
CA ARG A 108 11.93 -1.77 6.55
C ARG A 108 10.67 -2.62 6.52
N GLY A 109 9.99 -2.74 7.66
CA GLY A 109 8.71 -3.43 7.76
C GLY A 109 7.65 -2.80 6.86
N ALA A 110 7.57 -1.47 6.84
CA ALA A 110 6.66 -0.73 5.97
C ALA A 110 7.00 -0.93 4.49
N GLU A 111 8.29 -0.82 4.12
CA GLU A 111 8.75 -1.08 2.74
C GLU A 111 8.35 -2.49 2.26
N GLN A 112 8.64 -3.52 3.07
CA GLN A 112 8.31 -4.90 2.75
C GLN A 112 6.81 -5.12 2.61
N LEU A 113 6.04 -4.53 3.52
CA LEU A 113 4.60 -4.71 3.60
C LEU A 113 3.88 -4.02 2.44
N ILE A 114 4.30 -2.80 2.08
CA ILE A 114 3.78 -2.05 0.93
C ILE A 114 4.16 -2.74 -0.37
N ALA A 115 5.43 -3.13 -0.54
CA ALA A 115 5.89 -3.80 -1.76
C ALA A 115 5.13 -5.12 -2.02
N LEU A 116 4.89 -5.89 -0.95
CA LEU A 116 4.10 -7.12 -1.02
C LEU A 116 2.64 -6.82 -1.38
N TYR A 117 2.01 -5.85 -0.72
CA TYR A 117 0.65 -5.41 -1.00
C TYR A 117 0.48 -4.97 -2.47
N GLU A 118 1.30 -4.01 -2.93
CA GLU A 118 1.23 -3.46 -4.28
C GLU A 118 1.56 -4.53 -5.34
N GLY A 119 2.58 -5.35 -5.08
CA GLY A 119 2.98 -6.43 -5.98
C GLY A 119 1.89 -7.48 -6.16
N LEU A 120 1.28 -7.95 -5.08
CA LEU A 120 0.18 -8.91 -5.17
C LEU A 120 -1.05 -8.30 -5.85
N GLN A 121 -1.36 -7.05 -5.54
CA GLN A 121 -2.45 -6.32 -6.15
C GLN A 121 -2.26 -6.20 -7.66
N MET A 122 -1.07 -5.80 -8.12
CA MET A 122 -0.72 -5.75 -9.54
C MET A 122 -0.84 -7.14 -10.20
N GLN A 123 -0.31 -8.18 -9.56
CA GLN A 123 -0.39 -9.55 -10.09
C GLN A 123 -1.84 -10.05 -10.21
N SER A 124 -2.73 -9.68 -9.28
CA SER A 124 -4.15 -10.06 -9.35
C SER A 124 -4.86 -9.45 -10.56
N MET A 125 -4.43 -8.28 -11.04
CA MET A 125 -5.04 -7.62 -12.21
C MET A 125 -4.80 -8.38 -13.51
N VAL A 126 -3.72 -9.16 -13.59
CA VAL A 126 -3.32 -9.94 -14.78
C VAL A 126 -3.50 -11.45 -14.59
N ARG A 127 -3.88 -11.91 -13.39
CA ARG A 127 -4.11 -13.31 -13.05
C ARG A 127 -5.54 -13.50 -12.54
N PRO A 128 -6.53 -13.68 -13.42
CA PRO A 128 -7.95 -13.66 -13.06
C PRO A 128 -8.40 -14.79 -12.10
N ARG A 129 -7.58 -15.83 -11.92
CA ARG A 129 -7.84 -16.94 -10.98
C ARG A 129 -7.06 -16.81 -9.66
N MET A 130 -6.34 -15.71 -9.45
CA MET A 130 -5.57 -15.50 -8.24
C MET A 130 -6.52 -15.13 -7.10
N ASP A 131 -6.49 -15.91 -6.02
CA ASP A 131 -7.07 -15.50 -4.75
C ASP A 131 -6.12 -14.50 -4.09
N LEU A 132 -6.42 -13.21 -4.25
CA LEU A 132 -5.59 -12.13 -3.73
C LEU A 132 -5.53 -12.13 -2.20
N LEU A 133 -6.65 -12.44 -1.53
CA LEU A 133 -6.72 -12.39 -0.07
C LEU A 133 -5.93 -13.56 0.55
N GLU A 134 -6.08 -14.77 0.00
CA GLU A 134 -5.29 -15.94 0.40
C GLU A 134 -3.79 -15.74 0.14
N ALA A 135 -3.44 -15.17 -1.01
CA ALA A 135 -2.05 -14.87 -1.33
C ALA A 135 -1.43 -13.84 -0.38
N PHE A 136 -2.19 -12.80 -0.01
CA PHE A 136 -1.77 -11.80 0.97
C PHE A 136 -1.57 -12.45 2.33
N ASP A 137 -2.57 -13.19 2.83
CA ASP A 137 -2.51 -13.85 4.15
C ASP A 137 -1.28 -14.76 4.27
N ARG A 138 -1.05 -15.63 3.27
CA ARG A 138 0.11 -16.52 3.22
C ARG A 138 1.44 -15.76 3.22
N ALA A 139 1.53 -14.68 2.45
CA ALA A 139 2.77 -13.91 2.32
C ALA A 139 3.07 -13.12 3.60
N ILE A 140 2.06 -12.53 4.23
CA ILE A 140 2.17 -11.84 5.52
C ILE A 140 2.57 -12.78 6.64
N THR A 141 2.00 -13.98 6.71
CA THR A 141 2.41 -14.96 7.74
C THR A 141 3.91 -15.24 7.68
N ARG A 142 4.47 -15.41 6.48
CA ARG A 142 5.91 -15.64 6.31
C ARG A 142 6.74 -14.40 6.60
N LEU A 143 6.28 -13.23 6.16
CA LEU A 143 6.94 -11.95 6.42
C LEU A 143 7.07 -11.69 7.93
N ARG A 144 5.97 -11.85 8.68
CA ARG A 144 5.93 -11.65 10.14
C ARG A 144 6.76 -12.67 10.91
N ALA A 145 6.84 -13.91 10.43
CA ALA A 145 7.78 -14.88 10.98
C ALA A 145 9.24 -14.40 10.83
N GLY A 146 9.57 -13.79 9.68
CA GLY A 146 10.88 -13.15 9.46
C GLY A 146 11.17 -12.00 10.42
N TRP A 147 10.19 -11.13 10.68
CA TRP A 147 10.32 -10.01 11.64
C TRP A 147 10.66 -10.43 13.06
N SER A 148 10.33 -11.66 13.45
CA SER A 148 10.63 -12.20 14.78
C SER A 148 12.10 -12.60 14.96
N HIS A 149 12.91 -12.55 13.90
CA HIS A 149 14.32 -12.89 13.91
C HIS A 149 15.17 -11.63 13.74
N ALA A 150 16.36 -11.62 14.34
CA ALA A 150 17.33 -10.56 14.09
C ALA A 150 17.75 -10.56 12.61
N TYR A 151 17.79 -9.37 12.00
CA TYR A 151 18.23 -9.23 10.62
C TYR A 151 19.67 -9.71 10.48
N THR A 152 19.89 -10.66 9.57
CA THR A 152 21.21 -11.11 9.15
C THR A 152 21.34 -10.79 7.67
N ALA A 153 22.37 -10.00 7.31
CA ALA A 153 22.59 -9.65 5.91
C ALA A 153 22.85 -10.93 5.10
N PRO A 154 22.19 -11.10 3.94
CA PRO A 154 22.41 -12.28 3.11
C PRO A 154 23.83 -12.26 2.55
N VAL A 155 24.49 -13.41 2.60
CA VAL A 155 25.73 -13.66 1.85
C VAL A 155 25.33 -14.35 0.56
N TRP A 156 25.45 -13.65 -0.55
CA TRP A 156 25.17 -14.19 -1.87
C TRP A 156 26.45 -14.81 -2.42
N ASP A 157 26.42 -16.11 -2.73
CA ASP A 157 27.43 -16.73 -3.57
C ASP A 157 26.97 -16.63 -5.03
N LEU A 158 27.47 -15.62 -5.73
CA LEU A 158 27.18 -15.35 -7.15
C LEU A 158 28.38 -15.63 -8.04
N SER A 159 29.35 -16.41 -7.53
CA SER A 159 30.58 -16.75 -8.26
C SER A 159 30.38 -17.87 -9.28
#